data_AF-A0A962UUU3-F1
#
_entry.id   AF-A0A962UUU3-F1
#
_cell.length_a   1.000
_cell.length_b   1.000
_cell.length_c   1.000
_cell.angle_alpha   90.00
_cell.angle_beta   90.00
_cell.angle_gamma   90.00
#
_symmetry.space_group_name_H-M   'P 1'
#
loop_
_entity.id
_entity.type
_entity.pdbx_description
1 polymer ?
#
loop_
_entity_poly.entity_id
_entity_poly.type
_entity_poly.pdbx_seq_one_letter_code
_entity_poly.pdbx_strand_id
1 'polypeptide(L)'
;MGIKSRSDKKLFVLDTNVLMHDPTSIFRFAEHDIFLPMVVLEELDRAKKGTSEVARNSRQVSRFLDELMQSASKQDIDSGLPLPSSAKQLQEAGENGNGHLFFQTQLQPKELPQTLPGNTPDNNILGTALALAEMAPQRH
;
A
#
# COMPACT_ATOMS: atom_id res chain seq x y z
N MET A 1 12.66 6.35 -3.41
CA MET A 1 11.74 5.78 -2.42
C MET A 1 12.56 5.24 -1.26
N GLY A 2 12.34 5.75 -0.04
CA GLY A 2 13.22 5.55 1.11
C GLY A 2 12.90 4.31 1.94
N ILE A 3 12.61 3.17 1.32
CA ILE A 3 12.31 1.92 2.05
C ILE A 3 13.61 1.41 2.68
N LYS A 4 13.85 1.73 3.96
CA LYS A 4 15.00 1.19 4.70
C LYS A 4 14.70 -0.25 5.12
N SER A 5 15.55 -1.19 4.70
CA SER A 5 15.48 -2.59 5.14
C SER A 5 15.67 -2.67 6.66
N ARG A 6 14.60 -3.01 7.39
CA ARG A 6 14.68 -3.46 8.78
C ARG A 6 14.51 -4.98 8.76
N SER A 7 15.51 -5.71 9.25
CA SER A 7 15.67 -7.17 9.14
C SER A 7 14.45 -8.01 9.54
N ASP A 8 13.57 -7.50 10.41
CA ASP A 8 12.42 -8.26 10.94
C ASP A 8 11.06 -7.86 10.35
N LYS A 9 11.02 -6.87 9.44
CA LYS A 9 9.75 -6.39 8.85
C LYS A 9 9.62 -6.86 7.42
N LYS A 10 8.51 -7.56 7.11
CA LYS A 10 8.13 -7.90 5.74
C LYS A 10 7.43 -6.71 5.09
N LEU A 11 7.52 -6.62 3.76
CA LEU A 11 6.79 -5.65 2.96
C LEU A 11 5.62 -6.35 2.28
N PHE A 12 4.39 -5.94 2.58
CA PHE A 12 3.18 -6.47 1.96
C PHE A 12 2.63 -5.48 0.95
N VAL A 13 2.13 -5.99 -0.17
CA VAL A 13 1.34 -5.19 -1.11
C VAL A 13 -0.13 -5.50 -0.84
N LEU A 14 -0.91 -4.48 -0.48
CA LEU A 14 -2.35 -4.66 -0.29
C LEU A 14 -3.11 -4.44 -1.59
N ASP A 15 -4.02 -5.36 -1.87
CA ASP A 15 -4.97 -5.30 -2.98
C ASP A 15 -6.30 -4.67 -2.53
N THR A 16 -7.00 -4.02 -3.46
CA THR A 16 -8.31 -3.40 -3.25
C THR A 16 -9.32 -4.42 -2.74
N ASN A 17 -9.29 -5.66 -3.24
CA ASN A 17 -10.25 -6.69 -2.82
C ASN A 17 -10.18 -6.98 -1.32
N VAL A 18 -8.96 -7.07 -0.77
CA VAL A 18 -8.76 -7.29 0.67
C VAL A 18 -9.33 -6.12 1.46
N LEU A 19 -9.06 -4.89 1.02
CA LEU A 19 -9.55 -3.66 1.65
C LEU A 19 -11.08 -3.51 1.55
N MET A 20 -11.68 -3.91 0.42
CA MET A 20 -13.12 -3.87 0.18
C MET A 20 -13.91 -4.90 0.99
N HIS A 21 -13.30 -6.05 1.31
CA HIS A 21 -13.92 -7.09 2.12
C HIS A 21 -13.64 -6.93 3.62
N ASP A 22 -12.47 -6.41 3.99
CA ASP A 22 -12.12 -6.09 5.38
C ASP A 22 -11.39 -4.74 5.46
N PRO A 23 -12.08 -3.65 5.86
CA PRO A 23 -11.47 -2.34 5.99
C PRO A 23 -10.46 -2.26 7.15
N THR A 24 -10.47 -3.21 8.09
CA THR A 24 -9.52 -3.25 9.21
C THR A 24 -8.21 -3.93 8.86
N SER A 25 -8.13 -4.58 7.69
CA SER A 25 -6.94 -5.30 7.21
C SER A 25 -5.69 -4.42 7.22
N ILE A 26 -5.80 -3.12 6.93
CA ILE A 26 -4.69 -2.16 6.98
C ILE A 26 -3.98 -2.10 8.36
N PHE A 27 -4.71 -2.35 9.45
CA PHE A 27 -4.16 -2.34 10.81
C PHE A 27 -3.66 -3.71 11.26
N ARG A 28 -4.10 -4.79 10.61
CA ARG A 28 -3.66 -6.17 10.97
C ARG A 28 -2.20 -6.42 10.61
N PHE A 29 -1.66 -5.64 9.67
CA PHE A 29 -0.27 -5.69 9.27
C PHE A 29 0.57 -4.62 9.96
N ALA A 30 0.12 -4.06 11.09
CA ALA A 30 0.84 -2.98 11.76
C ALA A 30 2.27 -3.34 12.22
N GLU A 31 2.64 -4.63 12.32
CA GLU A 31 4.03 -5.05 12.59
C GLU A 31 4.92 -5.01 11.33
N HIS A 32 4.33 -4.78 10.16
CA HIS A 32 4.95 -4.91 8.85
C HIS A 32 4.76 -3.67 7.99
N ASP A 33 5.62 -3.52 7.00
CA ASP A 33 5.51 -2.42 6.06
C ASP A 33 4.44 -2.77 5.01
N ILE A 34 3.60 -1.80 4.66
CA ILE A 34 2.56 -1.93 3.64
C ILE A 34 2.92 -1.02 2.48
N PHE A 35 2.88 -1.54 1.27
CA PHE A 35 2.92 -0.76 0.04
C PHE A 35 1.55 -0.76 -0.61
N LEU A 36 1.04 0.44 -0.91
CA LEU A 36 -0.26 0.65 -1.53
C LEU A 36 -0.08 1.25 -2.93
N PRO A 37 -0.33 0.47 -3.99
CA PRO A 37 -0.29 0.96 -5.37
C PRO A 37 -1.32 2.05 -5.64
N MET A 38 -1.02 3.02 -6.51
CA MET A 38 -1.99 4.09 -6.82
C MET A 38 -3.29 3.55 -7.42
N VAL A 39 -3.21 2.47 -8.20
CA VAL A 39 -4.39 1.79 -8.78
C VAL A 39 -5.38 1.33 -7.71
N VAL A 40 -4.91 0.95 -6.51
CA VAL A 40 -5.77 0.53 -5.40
C VAL A 40 -6.60 1.70 -4.88
N LEU A 41 -6.01 2.91 -4.81
CA LEU A 41 -6.75 4.11 -4.43
C LEU A 41 -7.84 4.46 -5.45
N GLU A 42 -7.53 4.33 -6.74
CA GLU A 42 -8.48 4.58 -7.83
C GLU A 42 -9.65 3.58 -7.81
N GLU A 43 -9.35 2.30 -7.58
CA GLU A 43 -10.37 1.25 -7.46
C GLU A 43 -11.23 1.44 -6.22
N LEU A 44 -10.64 1.79 -5.07
CA LEU A 44 -11.38 2.14 -3.87
C LEU A 44 -12.33 3.32 -4.15
N ASP A 45 -11.87 4.34 -4.87
CA ASP A 45 -12.70 5.49 -5.21
C ASP A 45 -13.88 5.12 -6.10
N ARG A 46 -13.66 4.28 -7.11
CA ARG A 46 -14.73 3.74 -7.97
C ARG A 46 -15.72 2.89 -7.17
N ALA A 47 -15.22 2.09 -6.23
CA ALA A 47 -16.01 1.17 -5.42
C ALA A 47 -16.88 1.87 -4.37
N LYS A 48 -16.64 3.16 -4.05
CA LYS A 48 -17.50 3.96 -3.13
C LYS A 48 -18.94 4.14 -3.63
N LYS A 49 -19.23 3.88 -4.91
CA LYS A 49 -20.55 4.11 -5.52
C LYS A 49 -21.57 3.05 -5.10
N GLY A 50 -22.77 3.51 -4.72
CA GLY A 50 -23.89 2.66 -4.35
C GLY A 50 -24.00 2.38 -2.85
N THR A 51 -24.87 1.43 -2.51
CA THR A 51 -25.27 1.12 -1.12
C THR A 51 -24.83 -0.26 -0.64
N SER A 52 -24.01 -0.97 -1.44
CA SER A 52 -23.50 -2.29 -1.07
C SER A 52 -22.55 -2.23 0.13
N GLU A 53 -22.35 -3.38 0.77
CA GLU A 53 -21.36 -3.53 1.83
C GLU A 53 -19.94 -3.19 1.33
N VAL A 54 -19.60 -3.63 0.12
CA VAL A 54 -18.34 -3.25 -0.55
C VAL A 54 -18.19 -1.73 -0.67
N ALA A 55 -19.26 -1.01 -1.06
CA ALA A 55 -19.23 0.45 -1.16
C ALA A 55 -19.12 1.13 0.21
N ARG A 56 -19.70 0.53 1.25
CA ARG A 56 -19.56 1.00 2.64
C ARG A 56 -18.13 0.79 3.14
N ASN A 57 -17.54 -0.39 2.90
CA ASN A 57 -16.18 -0.73 3.30
C ASN A 57 -15.17 0.15 2.57
N SER A 58 -15.32 0.35 1.25
CA SER A 58 -14.46 1.24 0.46
C SER A 58 -14.45 2.68 1.01
N ARG A 59 -15.62 3.19 1.43
CA ARG A 59 -15.73 4.50 2.11
C ARG A 59 -15.03 4.51 3.47
N GLN A 60 -15.06 3.40 4.20
CA GLN A 60 -14.37 3.28 5.48
C GLN A 60 -12.85 3.25 5.30
N VAL A 61 -12.33 2.47 4.34
CA VAL A 61 -10.90 2.44 4.02
C VAL A 61 -10.40 3.81 3.59
N SER A 62 -11.13 4.49 2.70
CA SER A 62 -10.76 5.85 2.28
C SER A 62 -10.63 6.79 3.48
N ARG A 63 -11.58 6.76 4.41
CA ARG A 63 -11.50 7.57 5.64
C ARG A 63 -10.28 7.25 6.49
N PHE A 64 -9.94 5.97 6.66
CA PHE A 64 -8.72 5.60 7.38
C PHE A 64 -7.45 6.10 6.70
N LEU A 65 -7.37 6.00 5.38
CA LEU A 65 -6.24 6.53 4.61
C LEU A 65 -6.18 8.06 4.70
N ASP A 66 -7.32 8.73 4.57
CA ASP A 66 -7.42 10.19 4.70
C ASP A 66 -6.99 10.67 6.09
N GLU A 67 -7.42 9.98 7.16
CA GLU A 67 -7.02 10.25 8.55
C GLU A 67 -5.52 10.05 8.77
N LEU A 68 -4.92 8.99 8.21
CA LEU A 68 -3.47 8.77 8.27
C LEU A 68 -2.68 9.87 7.56
N MET A 69 -3.20 10.38 6.44
CA MET A 69 -2.55 11.44 5.67
C MET A 69 -2.79 12.84 6.26
N GLN A 70 -3.82 13.03 7.08
CA GLN A 70 -4.28 14.35 7.52
C GLN A 70 -3.23 15.14 8.34
N SER A 71 -2.43 14.43 9.13
CA SER A 71 -1.34 15.01 9.93
C SER A 71 0.04 14.86 9.28
N ALA A 72 0.11 14.26 8.09
CA ALA A 72 1.35 13.95 7.40
C ALA A 72 1.77 15.05 6.44
N SER A 73 3.05 15.41 6.45
CA SER A 73 3.63 16.26 5.41
C SER A 73 3.91 15.44 4.14
N LYS A 74 4.14 16.13 3.02
CA LYS A 74 4.54 15.47 1.76
C LYS A 74 5.81 14.63 1.91
N GLN A 75 6.74 15.06 2.76
CA GLN A 75 7.97 14.33 3.06
C GLN A 75 7.68 13.03 3.84
N ASP A 76 6.68 13.05 4.73
CA ASP A 76 6.24 11.87 5.48
C ASP A 76 5.58 10.84 4.54
N ILE A 77 4.75 11.30 3.60
CA ILE A 77 4.14 10.44 2.59
C ILE A 77 5.20 9.76 1.71
N ASP A 78 6.25 10.48 1.30
CA ASP A 78 7.35 9.95 0.49
C ASP A 78 8.28 8.99 1.28
N SER A 79 8.37 9.16 2.59
CA SER A 79 9.19 8.34 3.49
C SER A 79 8.44 7.21 4.18
N GLY A 80 7.11 7.18 4.05
CA GLY A 80 6.21 6.19 4.63
C GLY A 80 5.55 6.68 5.92
N LEU A 81 4.23 6.50 6.02
CA LEU A 81 3.45 6.89 7.20
C LEU A 81 3.47 5.79 8.27
N PRO A 82 3.65 6.09 9.56
CA PRO A 82 3.59 5.08 10.60
C PRO A 82 2.19 4.43 10.65
N LEU A 83 2.14 3.10 10.66
CA LEU A 83 0.88 2.37 10.79
C LEU A 83 0.48 2.26 12.27
N PRO A 84 -0.73 2.68 12.65
CA PRO A 84 -1.25 2.41 13.98
C PRO A 84 -1.69 0.95 14.07
N SER A 85 -1.58 0.37 15.27
CA SER A 85 -1.99 -1.03 15.52
C SER A 85 -3.51 -1.22 15.54
N SER A 86 -4.26 -0.13 15.59
CA SER A 86 -5.73 -0.15 15.56
C SER A 86 -6.30 1.19 15.11
N ALA A 87 -7.55 1.19 14.61
CA ALA A 87 -8.26 2.40 14.24
C ALA A 87 -8.41 3.41 15.40
N LYS A 88 -8.44 2.94 16.66
CA LYS A 88 -8.51 3.83 17.84
C LYS A 88 -7.21 4.61 18.07
N GLN A 89 -6.09 4.13 17.54
CA GLN A 89 -4.76 4.74 17.68
C GLN A 89 -4.38 5.61 16.49
N LEU A 90 -5.30 5.90 15.56
CA LEU A 90 -5.04 6.80 14.42
C LEU A 90 -4.51 8.18 14.85
N GLN A 91 -4.82 8.63 16.08
CA GLN A 91 -4.36 9.90 16.66
C GLN A 91 -3.14 9.75 17.59
N GLU A 92 -2.75 8.52 17.94
CA GLU A 92 -1.66 8.19 18.88
C GLU A 92 -0.61 7.30 18.20
N ALA A 93 -0.37 7.51 16.90
CA ALA A 93 0.66 6.81 16.14
C ALA A 93 2.05 7.23 16.62
N GLY A 94 2.45 6.75 17.81
CA GLY A 94 3.80 6.82 18.32
C GLY A 94 4.70 5.80 17.63
N GLU A 95 6.02 6.01 17.70
CA GLU A 95 7.08 5.15 17.16
C GLU A 95 7.18 3.78 17.87
N ASN A 96 6.06 3.17 18.26
CA ASN A 96 5.99 1.90 18.95
C ASN A 96 6.22 0.75 17.97
N GLY A 97 7.41 0.63 17.39
CA GLY A 97 7.84 -0.57 16.66
C GLY A 97 7.02 -0.96 15.42
N ASN A 98 5.94 -0.27 15.09
CA ASN A 98 5.03 -0.57 13.99
C ASN A 98 5.67 -0.32 12.63
N GLY A 99 5.20 -1.01 11.60
CA GLY A 99 5.59 -0.80 10.21
C GLY A 99 5.02 0.50 9.63
N HIS A 100 5.32 0.74 8.36
CA HIS A 100 4.94 1.97 7.67
C HIS A 100 4.10 1.68 6.44
N LEU A 101 3.14 2.56 6.16
CA LEU A 101 2.37 2.62 4.94
C LEU A 101 3.09 3.49 3.92
N PHE A 102 3.51 2.87 2.83
CA PHE A 102 4.12 3.51 1.69
C PHE A 102 3.11 3.61 0.56
N PHE A 103 3.02 4.79 -0.05
CA PHE A 103 2.26 4.99 -1.28
C PHE A 103 3.19 4.91 -2.49
N GLN A 104 2.65 4.47 -3.62
CA GLN A 104 3.35 4.59 -4.89
C GLN A 104 3.40 6.08 -5.31
N THR A 105 4.41 6.82 -4.85
CA THR A 105 4.55 8.26 -5.17
C THR A 105 5.28 8.54 -6.49
N GLN A 106 5.86 7.51 -7.11
CA GLN A 106 6.47 7.59 -8.44
C GLN A 106 5.69 6.72 -9.42
N LEU A 107 5.21 7.33 -10.51
CA LEU A 107 4.88 6.62 -11.74
C LEU A 107 6.17 5.99 -12.24
N GLN A 108 6.41 4.73 -11.90
CA GLN A 108 7.37 3.92 -12.64
C GLN A 108 6.61 3.21 -13.75
N PRO A 109 6.58 3.75 -14.99
CA PRO A 109 6.48 2.88 -16.13
C PRO A 109 7.83 2.17 -16.19
N LYS A 110 7.97 1.03 -15.52
CA LYS A 110 9.07 0.13 -15.87
C LYS A 110 8.66 -0.43 -17.22
N GLU A 111 9.12 0.23 -18.30
CA GLU A 111 9.00 -0.33 -19.64
C GLU A 111 9.57 -1.75 -19.56
N LEU A 112 8.70 -2.69 -19.85
CA LEU A 112 9.06 -4.09 -19.95
C LEU A 112 10.05 -4.23 -21.10
N PRO A 113 11.02 -5.15 -21.03
CA PRO A 113 11.85 -5.47 -22.17
C PRO A 113 10.94 -5.79 -23.37
N GLN A 114 11.11 -5.06 -24.48
CA GLN A 114 10.26 -5.16 -25.68
C GLN A 114 10.33 -6.53 -26.39
N THR A 115 11.00 -7.52 -25.80
CA THR A 115 11.23 -8.86 -26.33
C THR A 115 10.40 -9.96 -25.69
N LEU A 116 9.45 -9.63 -24.80
CA LEU A 116 8.56 -10.61 -24.17
C LEU A 116 7.28 -10.83 -25.00
N PRO A 117 7.04 -12.03 -25.55
CA PRO A 117 5.78 -12.35 -26.22
C PRO A 117 4.67 -12.56 -25.17
N GLY A 118 3.71 -11.65 -25.10
CA GLY A 118 2.59 -11.72 -24.15
C GLY A 118 1.85 -10.38 -24.05
N ASN A 119 0.54 -10.44 -23.79
CA ASN A 119 -0.34 -9.28 -23.80
C ASN A 119 0.06 -8.25 -22.71
N THR A 120 -0.03 -6.97 -23.06
CA THR A 120 0.50 -5.79 -22.34
C THR A 120 0.24 -5.72 -20.81
N PRO A 121 -0.86 -6.24 -20.25
CA PRO A 121 -1.11 -6.20 -18.80
C PRO A 121 -0.28 -7.20 -17.98
N ASP A 122 -0.08 -8.43 -18.46
CA ASP A 122 0.56 -9.51 -17.68
C ASP A 122 2.06 -9.29 -17.53
N ASN A 123 2.67 -8.67 -18.54
CA ASN A 123 4.08 -8.34 -18.50
C ASN A 123 4.36 -7.34 -17.35
N ASN A 124 3.46 -6.40 -17.05
CA ASN A 124 3.69 -5.38 -16.02
C ASN A 124 3.90 -6.00 -14.63
N ILE A 125 3.17 -7.07 -14.32
CA ILE A 125 3.30 -7.80 -13.06
C ILE A 125 4.68 -8.47 -12.96
N LEU A 126 5.17 -9.05 -14.07
CA LEU A 126 6.52 -9.63 -14.14
C LEU A 126 7.61 -8.55 -14.00
N GLY A 127 7.42 -7.38 -14.61
CA GLY A 127 8.35 -6.25 -14.51
C GLY A 127 8.47 -5.71 -13.08
N THR A 128 7.35 -5.63 -12.36
CA THR A 128 7.32 -5.21 -10.95
C THR A 128 7.94 -6.28 -10.04
N ALA A 129 7.64 -7.57 -10.24
CA ALA A 129 8.21 -8.66 -9.45
C ALA A 129 9.74 -8.74 -9.60
N LEU A 130 10.26 -8.56 -10.82
CA LEU A 130 11.69 -8.55 -11.09
C LEU A 130 12.38 -7.32 -10.46
N ALA A 131 11.74 -6.15 -10.52
CA ALA A 131 12.26 -4.93 -9.87
C ALA A 131 12.39 -5.08 -8.36
N LEU A 132 11.41 -5.74 -7.72
CA LEU A 132 11.41 -5.98 -6.29
C LEU A 132 12.49 -6.99 -5.87
N ALA A 133 12.74 -8.02 -6.69
CA ALA A 133 13.78 -9.01 -6.44
C ALA A 133 15.21 -8.41 -6.51
N GLU A 134 15.48 -7.52 -7.47
CA GLU A 134 16.79 -6.85 -7.60
C GLU A 134 17.04 -5.81 -6.50
N MET A 135 15.99 -5.14 -6.03
CA MET A 135 16.09 -4.12 -4.98
C MET A 135 16.24 -4.72 -3.57
N ALA A 136 15.90 -5.99 -3.37
CA ALA A 136 15.99 -6.67 -2.08
C ALA A 136 16.52 -8.11 -2.20
N PRO A 137 17.78 -8.32 -2.62
CA PRO A 137 18.34 -9.66 -2.86
C PRO A 137 18.45 -10.55 -1.61
N GLN A 138 18.19 -10.00 -0.41
CA GLN A 138 18.21 -10.72 0.86
C GLN A 138 16.82 -11.05 1.41
N ARG A 139 15.73 -10.76 0.67
CA ARG A 139 14.37 -11.12 1.07
C ARG A 139 13.90 -12.32 0.24
N HIS A 140 14.27 -13.52 0.70
CA HIS A 140 13.64 -14.79 0.31
C HIS A 140 12.64 -15.22 1.39
#